data_AF-A0A1F9EEN6-F1
#
_entry.id   AF-A0A1F9EEN6-F1
#
_cell.length_a   1.000
_cell.length_b   1.000
_cell.length_c   1.000
_cell.angle_alpha   90.00
_cell.angle_beta   90.00
_cell.angle_gamma   90.00
#
_symmetry.space_group_name_H-M   'P 1'
#
loop_
_entity.id
_entity.type
_entity.pdbx_description
1 polymer ?
#
loop_
_entity_poly.entity_id
_entity_poly.type
_entity_poly.pdbx_seq_one_letter_code
_entity_poly.pdbx_strand_id
1 'polypeptide(L)'
;MGREVRKQETLLREVLRISRGQKVMFRDNRLEDLLEGQSRREALLASLGGGVDYKVEPYSSIINEIIANDRVLSLGIEALRDEVGSRLKRIKNGVKALKAYGAGS
;
A
#
# COMPACT_ATOMS: atom_id res chain seq x y z
N MET A 1 -15.25 -13.99 -27.69
CA MET A 1 -14.39 -13.45 -26.61
C MET A 1 -15.19 -12.50 -25.69
N GLY A 2 -16.17 -12.99 -24.90
CA GLY A 2 -17.29 -12.12 -24.49
C GLY A 2 -17.41 -11.70 -23.02
N ARG A 3 -17.24 -12.61 -22.06
CA ARG A 3 -17.58 -12.36 -20.64
C ARG A 3 -16.37 -12.34 -19.72
N GLU A 4 -15.43 -13.25 -19.94
CA GLU A 4 -14.23 -13.34 -19.10
C GLU A 4 -13.38 -12.07 -19.21
N VAL A 5 -13.17 -11.58 -20.43
CA VAL A 5 -12.44 -10.32 -20.70
C VAL A 5 -13.11 -9.14 -19.97
N ARG A 6 -14.43 -9.00 -20.06
CA ARG A 6 -15.17 -7.94 -19.36
C ARG A 6 -15.08 -8.08 -17.83
N LYS A 7 -15.12 -9.29 -17.31
CA LYS A 7 -14.96 -9.57 -15.87
C LYS A 7 -13.56 -9.17 -15.39
N GLN A 8 -12.52 -9.59 -16.11
CA GLN A 8 -11.14 -9.25 -15.83
C GLN A 8 -10.90 -7.74 -15.87
N GLU A 9 -11.40 -7.05 -16.90
CA GLU A 9 -11.33 -5.59 -17.00
C GLU A 9 -12.01 -4.91 -15.80
N THR A 10 -13.21 -5.38 -15.43
CA THR A 10 -13.96 -4.83 -14.29
C THR A 10 -13.18 -4.99 -12.99
N LEU A 11 -12.60 -6.17 -12.76
CA LEU A 11 -11.76 -6.44 -11.59
C LEU A 11 -10.53 -5.53 -11.56
N LEU A 12 -9.83 -5.36 -12.69
CA LEU A 12 -8.68 -4.46 -12.79
C LEU A 12 -9.04 -2.99 -12.55
N ARG A 13 -10.18 -2.53 -13.07
CA ARG A 13 -10.66 -1.17 -12.82
C ARG A 13 -10.99 -0.95 -11.35
N GLU A 14 -11.56 -1.95 -10.69
CA GLU A 14 -11.82 -1.88 -9.24
C GLU A 14 -10.53 -1.88 -8.43
N VAL A 15 -9.54 -2.70 -8.80
CA VAL A 15 -8.20 -2.67 -8.19
C VAL A 15 -7.55 -1.29 -8.37
N LEU A 16 -7.65 -0.70 -9.57
CA LEU A 16 -7.13 0.65 -9.84
C LEU A 16 -7.84 1.71 -8.99
N ARG A 17 -9.17 1.61 -8.84
CA ARG A 17 -9.95 2.51 -7.97
C ARG A 17 -9.44 2.45 -6.53
N ILE A 18 -9.20 1.26 -6.01
CA ILE A 18 -8.64 1.06 -4.67
C ILE A 18 -7.23 1.63 -4.58
N SER A 19 -6.36 1.31 -5.55
CA SER A 19 -4.97 1.80 -5.61
C SER A 19 -4.90 3.34 -5.59
N ARG A 20 -5.76 4.02 -6.34
CA ARG A 20 -5.90 5.50 -6.30
C ARG A 20 -6.37 5.99 -4.92
N GLY A 21 -7.35 5.30 -4.30
CA GLY A 21 -7.83 5.61 -2.96
C GLY A 21 -6.76 5.46 -1.88
N GLN A 22 -5.93 4.41 -1.97
CA GLN A 22 -4.83 4.16 -1.03
C GLN A 22 -3.79 5.29 -1.05
N LYS A 23 -3.52 5.93 -2.20
CA LYS A 23 -2.67 7.12 -2.26
C LYS A 23 -3.23 8.30 -1.46
N VAL A 24 -4.55 8.51 -1.55
CA VAL A 24 -5.24 9.56 -0.79
C VAL A 24 -5.18 9.25 0.70
N MET A 25 -5.51 8.00 1.08
CA MET A 25 -5.44 7.56 2.48
C MET A 25 -4.02 7.70 3.06
N PHE A 26 -2.98 7.34 2.30
CA PHE A 26 -1.60 7.49 2.73
C PHE A 26 -1.25 8.97 2.96
N ARG A 27 -1.57 9.84 1.99
CA ARG A 27 -1.33 11.29 2.10
C ARG A 27 -2.05 11.89 3.30
N ASP A 28 -3.25 11.40 3.61
CA ASP A 28 -4.10 11.91 4.68
C ASP A 28 -3.80 11.20 6.02
N ASN A 29 -2.71 10.41 6.12
CA ASN A 29 -2.30 9.63 7.31
C ASN A 29 -3.35 8.63 7.84
N ARG A 30 -4.25 8.17 6.97
CA ARG A 30 -5.30 7.20 7.27
C ARG A 30 -4.80 5.77 7.05
N LEU A 31 -3.82 5.34 7.87
CA LEU A 31 -3.12 4.06 7.69
C LEU A 31 -4.04 2.84 7.91
N GLU A 32 -4.99 2.92 8.85
CA GLU A 32 -5.94 1.83 9.10
C GLU A 32 -6.84 1.60 7.88
N ASP A 33 -7.46 2.66 7.36
CA ASP A 33 -8.27 2.59 6.14
C ASP A 33 -7.47 2.07 4.93
N LEU A 34 -6.19 2.45 4.85
CA LEU A 34 -5.28 1.98 3.80
C LEU A 34 -5.07 0.46 3.87
N LEU A 35 -4.86 -0.07 5.07
CA LEU A 35 -4.67 -1.50 5.32
C LEU A 35 -5.96 -2.29 5.06
N GLU A 36 -7.12 -1.78 5.46
CA GLU A 36 -8.41 -2.39 5.12
C GLU A 36 -8.63 -2.43 3.60
N GLY A 37 -8.28 -1.35 2.90
CA GLY A 37 -8.31 -1.29 1.44
C GLY A 37 -7.38 -2.32 0.79
N GLN A 38 -6.24 -2.62 1.42
CA GLN A 38 -5.27 -3.59 0.92
C GLN A 38 -5.83 -5.01 0.90
N SER A 39 -6.50 -5.45 1.98
CA SER A 39 -7.11 -6.79 2.01
C SER A 39 -8.17 -6.97 0.92
N ARG A 40 -8.99 -5.95 0.66
CA ARG A 40 -9.97 -5.99 -0.43
C ARG A 40 -9.30 -6.10 -1.80
N ARG A 41 -8.20 -5.37 -1.98
CA ARG A 41 -7.44 -5.37 -3.23
C ARG A 41 -6.80 -6.73 -3.52
N GLU A 42 -6.24 -7.37 -2.50
CA GLU A 42 -5.67 -8.72 -2.60
C GLU A 42 -6.72 -9.77 -3.01
N ALA A 43 -7.92 -9.70 -2.43
CA ALA A 43 -9.02 -10.59 -2.80
C ALA A 43 -9.45 -10.42 -4.28
N LEU A 44 -9.46 -9.17 -4.78
CA LEU A 44 -9.78 -8.89 -6.19
C LEU A 44 -8.69 -9.39 -7.14
N LEU A 45 -7.42 -9.22 -6.77
CA LEU A 45 -6.29 -9.74 -7.55
C LEU A 45 -6.30 -11.27 -7.58
N ALA A 46 -6.56 -11.93 -6.45
CA ALA A 46 -6.73 -13.38 -6.40
C ALA A 46 -7.89 -13.86 -7.29
N SER A 47 -8.95 -13.05 -7.42
CA SER A 47 -10.12 -13.34 -8.27
C SER A 47 -9.82 -13.25 -9.78
N LEU A 48 -8.70 -12.65 -10.19
CA LEU A 48 -8.26 -12.63 -11.60
C LEU A 48 -7.73 -14.01 -12.06
N GLY A 49 -7.47 -14.95 -11.15
CA GLY A 49 -7.11 -16.33 -11.48
C GLY A 49 -5.78 -16.44 -12.25
N GLY A 50 -5.81 -17.11 -13.41
CA GLY A 50 -4.64 -17.42 -14.26
C GLY A 50 -3.98 -16.22 -14.95
N GLY A 51 -4.40 -15.00 -14.61
CA GLY A 51 -3.82 -13.76 -15.09
C GLY A 51 -4.57 -13.14 -16.26
N VAL A 52 -4.14 -11.92 -16.57
CA VAL A 52 -4.60 -11.08 -17.67
C VAL A 52 -3.48 -10.96 -18.68
N ASP A 53 -3.80 -11.01 -19.97
CA ASP A 53 -2.81 -10.74 -21.01
C ASP A 53 -2.47 -9.25 -21.01
N TYR A 54 -1.41 -8.89 -20.28
CA TYR A 54 -1.01 -7.50 -20.06
C TYR A 54 -0.65 -6.76 -21.36
N LYS A 55 -0.43 -7.47 -22.47
CA LYS A 55 -0.09 -6.88 -23.77
C LYS A 55 -1.31 -6.35 -24.54
N VAL A 56 -2.51 -6.66 -24.08
CA VAL A 56 -3.76 -6.32 -24.75
C VAL A 56 -4.41 -5.12 -24.06
N GLU A 57 -4.75 -4.10 -24.85
CA GLU A 57 -5.58 -2.99 -24.36
C GLU A 57 -6.99 -3.50 -24.00
N PRO A 58 -7.60 -3.02 -22.90
CA PRO A 58 -7.15 -1.91 -22.04
C PRO A 58 -6.27 -2.32 -20.84
N TYR A 59 -5.85 -3.59 -20.75
CA TYR A 59 -5.19 -4.13 -19.54
C TYR A 59 -3.82 -3.52 -19.28
N SER A 60 -3.00 -3.38 -20.32
CA SER A 60 -1.70 -2.69 -20.27
C SER A 60 -1.79 -1.35 -19.54
N SER A 61 -2.70 -0.49 -19.98
CA SER A 61 -2.89 0.85 -19.43
C SER A 61 -3.28 0.81 -17.94
N ILE A 62 -4.27 -0.03 -17.60
CA ILE A 62 -4.76 -0.14 -16.21
C ILE A 62 -3.67 -0.69 -15.29
N ILE A 63 -2.97 -1.75 -15.71
CA ILE A 63 -1.90 -2.39 -14.91
C ILE A 63 -0.73 -1.43 -14.70
N ASN A 64 -0.30 -0.72 -15.74
CA ASN A 64 0.78 0.25 -15.63
C ASN A 64 0.45 1.37 -14.64
N GLU A 65 -0.79 1.83 -14.62
CA GLU A 65 -1.22 2.84 -13.65
C GLU A 65 -1.24 2.30 -12.22
N ILE A 66 -1.72 1.05 -12.02
CA ILE A 66 -1.65 0.37 -10.72
C ILE A 66 -0.20 0.29 -10.23
N ILE A 67 0.73 -0.15 -11.09
CA ILE A 67 2.16 -0.26 -10.75
C ILE A 67 2.75 1.11 -10.39
N ALA A 68 2.42 2.16 -11.14
CA ALA A 68 2.91 3.51 -10.86
C ALA A 68 2.41 4.00 -9.49
N ASN A 69 1.15 3.74 -9.16
CA ASN A 69 0.58 4.10 -7.86
C ASN A 69 1.24 3.31 -6.72
N ASP A 70 1.49 2.02 -6.91
CA ASP A 70 2.13 1.16 -5.91
C ASP A 70 3.56 1.57 -5.63
N ARG A 71 4.30 1.96 -6.67
CA ARG A 71 5.67 2.45 -6.50
C ARG A 71 5.71 3.69 -5.62
N VAL A 72 4.81 4.64 -5.86
CA VAL A 72 4.70 5.84 -5.02
C VAL A 72 4.32 5.47 -3.59
N LEU A 73 3.35 4.58 -3.42
CA LEU A 73 2.88 4.17 -2.11
C LEU A 73 3.96 3.42 -1.31
N SER A 74 4.67 2.49 -1.95
CA SER A 74 5.76 1.72 -1.33
C SER A 74 6.87 2.64 -0.83
N LEU A 75 7.32 3.58 -1.67
CA LEU A 75 8.34 4.57 -1.28
C LEU A 75 7.87 5.44 -0.11
N GLY A 76 6.59 5.84 -0.11
CA GLY A 76 6.01 6.59 1.00
C GLY A 76 6.00 5.81 2.30
N ILE A 77 5.54 4.56 2.27
CA ILE A 77 5.50 3.68 3.45
C ILE A 77 6.91 3.41 3.98
N GLU A 78 7.90 3.19 3.11
CA GLU A 78 9.29 3.02 3.51
C GLU A 78 9.83 4.26 4.24
N ALA A 79 9.61 5.45 3.68
CA ALA A 79 10.02 6.70 4.32
C ALA A 79 9.34 6.89 5.70
N LEU A 80 8.04 6.61 5.79
CA LEU A 80 7.30 6.67 7.05
C LEU A 80 7.83 5.69 8.09
N ARG A 81 8.13 4.45 7.67
CA ARG A 81 8.73 3.41 8.54
C ARG A 81 10.05 3.90 9.13
N ASP A 82 10.91 4.47 8.28
CA ASP A 82 12.23 4.94 8.70
C ASP A 82 12.12 6.13 9.67
N GLU A 83 11.16 7.05 9.42
CA GLU A 83 10.86 8.16 10.33
C GLU A 83 10.38 7.67 11.71
N VAL A 84 9.40 6.76 11.72
CA VAL A 84 8.88 6.15 12.96
C VAL A 84 10.00 5.41 13.70
N GLY A 85 10.86 4.68 12.98
CA GLY A 85 12.02 4.00 13.55
C GLY A 85 12.99 4.97 14.24
N SER A 86 13.27 6.11 13.61
CA SER A 86 14.12 7.18 14.19
C SER A 86 13.49 7.80 15.44
N ARG A 87 12.19 8.10 15.41
CA ARG A 87 11.43 8.59 16.58
C ARG A 87 11.48 7.58 17.73
N LEU A 88 11.26 6.31 17.45
CA LEU A 88 11.31 5.23 18.46
C LEU A 88 12.72 5.09 19.07
N LYS A 89 13.78 5.22 18.28
CA LYS A 89 15.17 5.20 18.77
C LYS A 89 15.42 6.34 19.77
N ARG A 90 14.93 7.55 19.47
CA ARG A 90 15.03 8.71 20.38
C ARG A 90 14.31 8.46 21.70
N ILE A 91 13.09 7.92 21.65
CA ILE A 91 12.32 7.54 22.86
C ILE A 91 13.11 6.51 23.69
N LYS A 92 13.62 5.44 23.08
CA LYS A 92 14.43 4.42 23.76
C LYS A 92 15.66 5.01 24.44
N ASN A 93 16.34 5.96 23.79
CA ASN A 93 17.49 6.65 24.37
C ASN A 93 17.10 7.53 25.57
N GLY A 94 15.98 8.25 25.49
CA GLY A 94 15.45 9.02 26.62
C GLY A 94 15.14 8.13 27.82
N VAL A 95 14.50 6.98 27.61
CA VAL A 95 14.24 5.99 28.67
C VAL A 95 15.53 5.47 29.30
N LYS A 96 16.56 5.18 28.49
CA LYS A 96 17.88 4.74 29.01
C LYS A 96 18.53 5.82 29.88
N ALA A 97 18.49 7.09 29.45
CA ALA A 97 19.04 8.19 30.21
C ALA A 97 18.34 8.33 31.57
N LEU A 98 17.00 8.31 31.60
CA LEU A 98 16.22 8.38 32.84
C LEU A 98 16.56 7.24 33.81
N LYS A 99 16.71 6.01 33.30
CA LYS A 99 17.14 4.87 34.12
C LYS A 99 18.54 5.05 34.71
N ALA A 100 19.47 5.61 33.92
CA ALA A 100 20.82 5.88 34.41
C ALA A 100 20.83 6.95 35.50
N TYR A 101 20.02 8.00 35.37
CA TYR A 101 19.87 9.02 36.42
C TYR A 101 19.29 8.46 37.72
N GLY A 102 18.25 7.62 37.64
CA GLY A 102 17.62 7.02 38.82
C GLY A 102 18.40 5.86 39.47
N ALA A 103 19.42 5.31 38.79
CA ALA A 103 20.30 4.28 39.33
C ALA A 103 21.57 4.85 40.00
N GLY A 104 21.81 6.16 39.85
CA GLY A 104 22.91 6.89 40.49
C GLY A 104 22.56 7.52 41.84
N SER A 105 21.37 7.24 42.37
CA SER A 105 20.85 7.66 43.68
C SER A 105 20.63 6.47 44.59
#